data_AF-A0AA42CH41-F1
#
_entry.id   AF-A0AA42CH41-F1
#
_cell.length_a   1.000
_cell.length_b   1.000
_cell.length_c   1.000
_cell.angle_alpha   90.00
_cell.angle_beta   90.00
_cell.angle_gamma   90.00
#
_symmetry.space_group_name_H-M   'P 1'
#
loop_
_entity.id
_entity.type
_entity.pdbx_description
1 polymer ?
#
loop_
_entity_poly.entity_id
_entity_poly.type
_entity_poly.pdbx_seq_one_letter_code
_entity_poly.pdbx_strand_id
1 'polypeptide(L)'
;MLITAIPPRSRTGSFGGFLMDWCARRRADLGPVTARTAVARVLPRGRRGATAVEFALVFPIFMLFTGMIMENGILLFQQAMLDNATADAARLIRTGQIQLAGGAATPFTTQLCNDVGLLIPCANIQYNVRAAATFAGLSNTVTTDGNGKLTNTQFTPGTPGQDVLVQVAWNRPYIIPWVGNIVSSSGSSLMISTIAFRNELYQ
;
A
#
# COMPACT_ATOMS: atom_id res chain seq x y z
N MET A 1 69.13 -31.04 -22.59
CA MET A 1 67.98 -31.96 -22.54
C MET A 1 66.75 -31.15 -22.91
N LEU A 2 66.30 -31.00 -24.16
CA LEU A 2 66.19 -31.90 -25.31
C LEU A 2 65.32 -33.13 -24.98
N ILE A 3 64.36 -33.40 -25.89
CA ILE A 3 63.55 -34.62 -26.12
C ILE A 3 62.07 -34.43 -25.69
N THR A 4 61.22 -33.79 -26.51
CA THR A 4 60.46 -34.29 -27.69
C THR A 4 59.13 -34.98 -27.35
N ALA A 5 58.04 -34.39 -27.83
CA ALA A 5 56.77 -35.04 -28.15
C ALA A 5 56.90 -35.82 -29.48
N ILE A 6 56.21 -36.96 -29.63
CA ILE A 6 55.94 -37.74 -30.87
C ILE A 6 54.86 -38.82 -30.57
N PRO A 7 54.05 -39.28 -31.56
CA PRO A 7 52.59 -39.28 -31.47
C PRO A 7 51.89 -40.68 -31.65
N PRO A 8 50.83 -40.87 -32.46
CA PRO A 8 49.52 -41.38 -32.04
C PRO A 8 49.21 -42.80 -32.55
N ARG A 9 48.04 -43.36 -32.20
CA ARG A 9 47.46 -44.44 -33.02
C ARG A 9 45.93 -44.44 -33.04
N SER A 10 45.43 -44.32 -34.26
CA SER A 10 44.06 -44.52 -34.71
C SER A 10 43.71 -46.02 -34.84
N ARG A 11 42.42 -46.34 -34.66
CA ARG A 11 41.69 -47.46 -35.29
C ARG A 11 40.19 -47.18 -35.06
N THR A 12 39.45 -46.60 -36.01
CA THR A 12 38.70 -47.27 -37.10
C THR A 12 37.81 -48.44 -36.64
N GLY A 13 36.51 -48.36 -37.01
CA GLY A 13 35.53 -49.47 -36.97
C GLY A 13 34.22 -49.08 -36.29
N SER A 14 33.26 -48.49 -37.03
CA SER A 14 32.10 -49.20 -37.60
C SER A 14 31.09 -49.66 -36.52
N PHE A 15 30.05 -48.87 -36.22
CA PHE A 15 28.73 -48.87 -36.87
C PHE A 15 28.02 -50.24 -36.92
N GLY A 16 26.87 -50.30 -36.25
CA GLY A 16 25.73 -51.14 -36.66
C GLY A 16 25.56 -52.46 -35.93
N GLY A 17 24.48 -52.60 -35.17
CA GLY A 17 23.81 -53.90 -35.04
C GLY A 17 23.79 -54.57 -33.67
N PHE A 18 23.51 -53.86 -32.57
CA PHE A 18 23.27 -54.54 -31.27
C PHE A 18 22.03 -54.06 -30.50
N LEU A 19 21.15 -53.26 -31.12
CA LEU A 19 19.98 -52.68 -30.46
C LEU A 19 18.64 -53.37 -30.80
N MET A 20 18.63 -54.45 -31.57
CA MET A 20 17.39 -55.05 -32.11
C MET A 20 17.16 -56.54 -31.80
N ASP A 21 17.88 -57.14 -30.84
CA ASP A 21 17.68 -58.58 -30.51
C ASP A 21 17.39 -58.89 -29.04
N TRP A 22 17.31 -57.88 -28.16
CA TRP A 22 17.03 -58.10 -26.73
C TRP A 22 15.57 -57.91 -26.30
N CYS A 23 14.67 -57.49 -27.22
CA CYS A 23 13.28 -57.18 -26.88
C CYS A 23 12.30 -58.37 -27.02
N ALA A 24 12.76 -59.56 -27.45
CA ALA A 24 11.86 -60.67 -27.82
C ALA A 24 11.86 -61.87 -26.86
N ARG A 25 12.56 -61.83 -25.72
CA ARG A 25 12.79 -63.06 -24.93
C ARG A 25 12.57 -62.93 -23.41
N ARG A 26 11.45 -62.32 -23.00
CA ARG A 26 10.97 -62.41 -21.60
C ARG A 26 9.46 -62.09 -21.43
N ARG A 27 8.60 -62.75 -22.19
CA ARG A 27 7.15 -62.85 -21.90
C ARG A 27 6.72 -64.31 -21.89
N ALA A 28 6.92 -64.95 -20.76
CA ALA A 28 6.13 -66.10 -20.32
C ALA A 28 6.26 -66.10 -18.79
N ASP A 29 5.13 -66.32 -18.10
CA ASP A 29 4.99 -66.48 -16.65
C ASP A 29 4.69 -65.21 -15.83
N LEU A 30 3.47 -64.70 -15.98
CA LEU A 30 2.78 -63.97 -14.90
C LEU A 30 1.31 -64.44 -14.84
N GLY A 31 1.01 -65.33 -13.91
CA GLY A 31 -0.36 -65.62 -13.46
C GLY A 31 -0.91 -64.48 -12.59
N PRO A 32 -2.24 -64.44 -12.32
CA PRO A 32 -2.84 -63.33 -11.60
C PRO A 32 -2.63 -63.49 -10.08
N VAL A 33 -1.77 -62.66 -9.50
CA VAL A 33 -1.70 -62.49 -8.04
C VAL A 33 -2.55 -61.28 -7.67
N THR A 34 -3.80 -61.53 -7.28
CA THR A 34 -4.65 -60.53 -6.61
C THR A 34 -4.10 -60.27 -5.20
N ALA A 35 -3.27 -59.24 -5.05
CA ALA A 35 -2.85 -58.71 -3.76
C ALA A 35 -3.50 -57.34 -3.52
N ARG A 36 -4.62 -57.33 -2.80
CA ARG A 36 -5.19 -56.12 -2.20
C ARG A 36 -4.29 -55.71 -1.04
N THR A 37 -3.29 -54.87 -1.28
CA THR A 37 -2.54 -54.22 -0.20
C THR A 37 -3.39 -53.11 0.39
N ALA A 38 -4.06 -53.41 1.51
CA ALA A 38 -4.62 -52.40 2.38
C ALA A 38 -3.47 -51.57 2.98
N VAL A 39 -3.26 -50.37 2.45
CA VAL A 39 -2.37 -49.37 3.06
C VAL A 39 -3.04 -48.88 4.34
N ALA A 40 -2.81 -49.58 5.45
CA ALA A 40 -3.11 -49.06 6.77
C ALA A 40 -2.15 -47.89 7.05
N ARG A 41 -2.61 -46.68 6.78
CA ARG A 41 -1.89 -45.43 7.07
C ARG A 41 -1.84 -45.28 8.59
N VAL A 42 -0.77 -45.76 9.23
CA VAL A 42 -0.50 -45.48 10.64
C VAL A 42 -0.15 -44.00 10.76
N LEU A 43 -1.13 -43.18 11.11
CA LEU A 43 -0.90 -41.82 11.59
C LEU A 43 -0.23 -41.94 12.97
N PRO A 44 1.03 -41.50 13.15
CA PRO A 44 1.63 -41.48 14.47
C PRO A 44 0.81 -40.53 15.34
N ARG A 45 0.31 -41.01 16.49
CA ARG A 45 -0.38 -40.20 17.50
C ARG A 45 0.60 -39.20 18.12
N GLY A 46 0.87 -38.11 17.40
CA GLY A 46 1.76 -37.06 17.82
C GLY A 46 1.06 -36.07 18.75
N ARG A 47 1.26 -36.20 20.07
CA ARG A 47 0.90 -35.17 21.06
C ARG A 47 1.50 -33.79 20.74
N ARG A 48 2.54 -33.75 19.90
CA ARG A 48 3.20 -32.53 19.38
C ARG A 48 2.37 -31.77 18.34
N GLY A 49 1.33 -32.38 17.76
CA GLY A 49 0.44 -31.71 16.80
C GLY A 49 -0.70 -30.93 17.46
N ALA A 50 -1.09 -31.30 18.70
CA ALA A 50 -2.21 -30.66 19.39
C ALA A 50 -1.91 -29.17 19.69
N THR A 51 -0.71 -28.86 20.17
CA THR A 51 -0.28 -27.48 20.44
C THR A 51 -0.19 -26.62 19.17
N ALA A 52 0.21 -27.21 18.05
CA ALA A 52 0.23 -26.51 16.76
C ALA A 52 -1.19 -26.14 16.29
N VAL A 53 -2.18 -27.01 16.54
CA VAL A 53 -3.59 -26.75 16.21
C VAL A 53 -4.19 -25.70 17.13
N GLU A 54 -3.88 -25.74 18.43
CA GLU A 54 -4.31 -24.71 19.40
C GLU A 54 -3.79 -23.31 19.01
N PHE A 55 -2.51 -23.21 18.62
CA PHE A 55 -1.95 -21.94 18.15
C PHE A 55 -2.58 -21.49 16.83
N ALA A 56 -2.82 -22.40 15.88
CA ALA A 56 -3.44 -22.08 14.60
C ALA A 56 -4.87 -21.52 14.74
N LEU A 57 -5.59 -21.88 15.81
CA LEU A 57 -6.94 -21.35 16.08
C LEU A 57 -6.90 -19.91 16.63
N VAL A 58 -5.91 -19.57 17.47
CA VAL A 58 -5.81 -18.24 18.10
C VAL A 58 -5.06 -17.23 17.23
N PHE A 59 -4.06 -17.69 16.48
CA PHE A 59 -3.22 -16.87 15.62
C PHE A 59 -3.97 -15.92 14.65
N PRO A 60 -5.02 -16.35 13.92
CA PRO A 60 -5.71 -15.45 12.97
C PRO A 60 -6.39 -14.27 13.68
N ILE A 61 -6.97 -14.49 14.86
CA ILE A 61 -7.60 -13.43 15.65
C ILE A 61 -6.54 -12.46 16.17
N PHE A 62 -5.42 -12.99 16.66
CA PHE A 62 -4.29 -12.17 17.12
C PHE A 62 -3.69 -11.31 15.99
N MET A 63 -3.49 -11.88 14.80
CA MET A 63 -3.00 -11.15 13.63
C MET A 63 -4.00 -10.08 13.16
N LEU A 64 -5.31 -10.35 13.26
CA LEU A 64 -6.34 -9.38 12.92
C LEU A 64 -6.27 -8.14 13.83
N PHE A 65 -6.20 -8.34 15.15
CA PHE A 65 -6.08 -7.20 16.07
C PHE A 65 -4.76 -6.45 15.91
N THR A 66 -3.64 -7.16 15.76
CA THR A 66 -2.34 -6.53 15.57
C THR A 66 -2.31 -5.70 14.28
N GLY A 67 -2.84 -6.24 13.18
CA GLY A 67 -2.96 -5.52 11.91
C GLY A 67 -3.83 -4.27 12.01
N MET A 68 -4.98 -4.36 12.70
CA MET A 68 -5.85 -3.19 12.91
C MET A 68 -5.20 -2.11 13.77
N ILE A 69 -4.50 -2.47 14.85
CA ILE A 69 -3.81 -1.50 15.72
C ILE A 69 -2.68 -0.81 14.94
N MET A 70 -1.87 -1.58 14.19
CA MET A 70 -0.79 -1.03 13.36
C MET A 70 -1.33 -0.09 12.28
N GLU A 71 -2.40 -0.50 11.56
CA GLU A 71 -3.02 0.32 10.51
C GLU A 71 -3.58 1.62 11.10
N ASN A 72 -4.24 1.56 12.27
CA ASN A 72 -4.79 2.74 12.92
C ASN A 72 -3.69 3.66 13.47
N GLY A 73 -2.58 3.12 13.96
CA GLY A 73 -1.42 3.90 14.37
C GLY A 73 -0.85 4.72 13.20
N ILE A 74 -0.74 4.11 12.01
CA ILE A 74 -0.29 4.82 10.80
C ILE A 74 -1.31 5.86 10.35
N LEU A 75 -2.61 5.55 10.43
CA LEU A 75 -3.68 6.48 10.10
C LEU A 75 -3.62 7.75 10.96
N LEU A 76 -3.51 7.59 12.28
CA LEU A 76 -3.40 8.72 13.22
C LEU A 76 -2.10 9.50 13.02
N PHE A 77 -1.00 8.82 12.72
CA PHE A 77 0.27 9.48 12.40
C PHE A 77 0.14 10.35 11.15
N GLN A 78 -0.46 9.83 10.07
CA GLN A 78 -0.68 10.57 8.83
C GLN A 78 -1.66 11.73 9.02
N GLN A 79 -2.72 11.54 9.82
CA GLN A 79 -3.65 12.63 10.17
C GLN A 79 -2.90 13.75 10.90
N ALA A 80 -2.08 13.42 11.90
CA ALA A 80 -1.31 14.42 12.64
C ALA A 80 -0.29 15.15 11.74
N MET A 81 0.36 14.47 10.80
CA MET A 81 1.24 15.11 9.82
C MET A 81 0.46 16.07 8.91
N LEU A 82 -0.71 15.65 8.43
CA LEU A 82 -1.57 16.49 7.60
C LEU A 82 -2.04 17.73 8.36
N ASP A 83 -2.50 17.57 9.61
CA ASP A 83 -2.98 18.67 10.45
C ASP A 83 -1.87 19.69 10.70
N ASN A 84 -0.64 19.25 11.02
CA ASN A 84 0.50 20.14 11.19
C ASN A 84 0.85 20.89 9.89
N ALA A 85 0.94 20.18 8.77
CA ALA A 85 1.23 20.77 7.47
C ALA A 85 0.16 21.81 7.06
N THR A 86 -1.11 21.52 7.33
CA THR A 86 -2.19 22.48 7.08
C THR A 86 -2.10 23.72 7.97
N ALA A 87 -1.73 23.56 9.23
CA ALA A 87 -1.60 24.68 10.17
C ALA A 87 -0.48 25.64 9.76
N ASP A 88 0.65 25.11 9.27
CA ASP A 88 1.77 25.92 8.79
C ASP A 88 1.46 26.59 7.45
N ALA A 89 0.88 25.87 6.49
CA ALA A 89 0.44 26.46 5.22
C ALA A 89 -0.64 27.55 5.43
N ALA A 90 -1.51 27.40 6.43
CA ALA A 90 -2.52 28.40 6.76
C ALA A 90 -1.98 29.67 7.40
N ARG A 91 -0.83 29.61 8.10
CA ARG A 91 -0.17 30.82 8.61
C ARG A 91 0.21 31.77 7.48
N LEU A 92 0.66 31.24 6.34
CA LEU A 92 0.97 32.04 5.15
C LEU A 92 -0.25 32.82 4.63
N ILE A 93 -1.44 32.21 4.67
CA ILE A 93 -2.69 32.88 4.29
C ILE A 93 -3.10 33.90 5.36
N ARG A 94 -3.02 33.52 6.64
CA ARG A 94 -3.42 34.37 7.77
C ARG A 94 -2.63 35.68 7.81
N THR A 95 -1.33 35.60 7.56
CA THR A 95 -0.39 36.74 7.59
C THR A 95 -0.38 37.56 6.29
N GLY A 96 -1.16 37.16 5.27
CA GLY A 96 -1.20 37.89 4.01
C GLY A 96 -0.04 37.59 3.06
N GLN A 97 0.91 36.71 3.40
CA GLN A 97 2.09 36.44 2.57
C GLN A 97 1.73 35.94 1.17
N ILE A 98 0.67 35.13 1.06
CA ILE A 98 0.19 34.64 -0.24
C ILE A 98 -0.50 35.75 -1.03
N GLN A 99 -1.27 36.59 -0.35
CA GLN A 99 -2.03 37.69 -0.94
C GLN A 99 -1.09 38.79 -1.46
N LEU A 100 -0.04 39.11 -0.70
CA LEU A 100 1.02 40.04 -1.09
C LEU A 100 1.86 39.52 -2.27
N ALA A 101 2.01 38.20 -2.40
CA ALA A 101 2.69 37.55 -3.52
C ALA A 101 1.79 37.35 -4.76
N GLY A 102 0.62 37.99 -4.83
CA GLY A 102 -0.29 37.93 -5.97
C GLY A 102 -1.40 36.87 -5.89
N GLY A 103 -1.57 36.22 -4.73
CA GLY A 103 -2.71 35.34 -4.45
C GLY A 103 -2.66 33.95 -5.11
N ALA A 104 -1.50 33.54 -5.61
CA ALA A 104 -1.34 32.23 -6.26
C ALA A 104 -1.38 31.08 -5.25
N ALA A 105 -1.92 29.92 -5.65
CA ALA A 105 -1.93 28.71 -4.82
C ALA A 105 -0.55 28.04 -4.70
N THR A 106 0.40 28.36 -5.59
CA THR A 106 1.73 27.77 -5.61
C THR A 106 2.46 27.83 -4.27
N PRO A 107 2.64 29.01 -3.61
CA PRO A 107 3.29 29.09 -2.30
C PRO A 107 2.59 28.26 -1.23
N PHE A 108 1.26 28.19 -1.24
CA PHE A 108 0.49 27.34 -0.34
C PHE A 108 0.81 25.86 -0.56
N THR A 109 0.75 25.40 -1.81
CA THR A 109 1.02 24.00 -2.14
C THR A 109 2.46 23.60 -1.87
N THR A 110 3.44 24.48 -2.14
CA THR A 110 4.85 24.20 -1.87
C THR A 110 5.10 24.05 -0.36
N GLN A 111 4.59 24.96 0.46
CA GLN A 111 4.73 24.85 1.91
C GLN A 111 4.05 23.58 2.42
N LEU A 112 2.81 23.33 1.99
CA LEU A 112 2.07 22.14 2.36
C LEU A 112 2.88 20.88 2.01
N CYS A 113 3.34 20.74 0.76
CA CYS A 113 4.12 19.58 0.31
C CYS A 113 5.42 19.37 1.09
N ASN A 114 6.09 20.44 1.54
CA ASN A 114 7.31 20.35 2.34
C ASN A 114 7.04 19.74 3.73
N ASP A 115 5.86 20.00 4.30
CA ASP A 115 5.51 19.62 5.67
C ASP A 115 4.84 18.23 5.75
N VAL A 116 4.12 17.76 4.72
CA VAL A 116 3.44 16.44 4.73
C VAL A 116 4.38 15.24 4.67
N GLY A 117 5.66 15.44 4.37
CA GLY A 117 6.72 14.42 4.41
C GLY A 117 6.55 13.26 3.41
N LEU A 118 7.37 12.21 3.56
CA LEU A 118 7.46 11.08 2.61
C LEU A 118 6.20 10.20 2.57
N LEU A 119 5.41 10.17 3.65
CA LEU A 119 4.28 9.23 3.79
C LEU A 119 3.01 9.66 3.06
N ILE A 120 2.95 10.91 2.59
CA ILE A 120 1.77 11.48 1.93
C ILE A 120 2.21 12.08 0.58
N PRO A 121 1.89 11.43 -0.56
CA PRO A 121 2.25 11.95 -1.86
C PRO A 121 1.46 13.22 -2.18
N CYS A 122 2.16 14.34 -2.29
CA CYS A 122 1.52 15.65 -2.47
C CYS A 122 0.65 15.74 -3.73
N ALA A 123 0.95 14.94 -4.77
CA ALA A 123 0.17 14.89 -6.02
C ALA A 123 -1.31 14.47 -5.84
N ASN A 124 -1.64 13.80 -4.73
CA ASN A 124 -2.99 13.32 -4.44
C ASN A 124 -3.73 14.15 -3.39
N ILE A 125 -3.12 15.24 -2.93
CA ILE A 125 -3.73 16.14 -1.95
C ILE A 125 -4.67 17.09 -2.67
N GLN A 126 -5.86 17.24 -2.11
CA GLN A 126 -6.85 18.20 -2.56
C GLN A 126 -7.05 19.24 -1.47
N TYR A 127 -7.27 20.48 -1.87
CA TYR A 127 -7.45 21.57 -0.93
C TYR A 127 -8.61 22.46 -1.37
N ASN A 128 -9.26 23.05 -0.37
CA ASN A 128 -10.33 23.99 -0.52
C ASN A 128 -10.09 25.15 0.45
N VAL A 129 -9.69 26.28 -0.09
CA VAL A 129 -9.51 27.54 0.62
C VAL A 129 -10.62 28.48 0.19
N ARG A 130 -11.44 28.91 1.15
CA ARG A 130 -12.58 29.80 0.92
C ARG A 130 -12.53 30.95 1.90
N ALA A 131 -12.85 32.15 1.42
CA ALA A 131 -13.00 33.33 2.25
C ALA A 131 -14.44 33.83 2.23
N ALA A 132 -14.90 34.37 3.35
CA ALA A 132 -16.19 35.04 3.49
C ALA A 132 -16.07 36.23 4.45
N ALA A 133 -17.09 37.09 4.46
CA ALA A 133 -17.16 38.21 5.39
C ALA A 133 -17.42 37.76 6.85
N THR A 134 -18.02 36.58 7.04
CA THR A 134 -18.31 36.00 8.36
C THR A 134 -18.14 34.49 8.35
N PHE A 135 -17.80 33.90 9.49
CA PHE A 135 -17.78 32.44 9.70
C PHE A 135 -19.09 31.74 9.29
N ALA A 136 -20.24 32.38 9.47
CA ALA A 136 -21.54 31.82 9.09
C ALA A 136 -21.72 31.68 7.57
N GLY A 137 -20.99 32.48 6.77
CA GLY A 137 -21.00 32.39 5.31
C GLY A 137 -20.09 31.30 4.73
N LEU A 138 -19.28 30.65 5.57
CA LEU A 138 -18.34 29.61 5.13
C LEU A 138 -19.04 28.25 5.10
N SER A 139 -19.19 27.69 3.90
CA SER A 139 -19.65 26.31 3.73
C SER A 139 -18.53 25.34 4.07
N ASN A 140 -18.72 24.57 5.14
CA ASN A 140 -17.83 23.47 5.55
C ASN A 140 -18.23 22.12 4.90
N THR A 141 -19.00 22.17 3.82
CA THR A 141 -19.59 20.98 3.19
C THR A 141 -18.52 20.20 2.44
N VAL A 142 -18.26 18.98 2.90
CA VAL A 142 -17.39 18.01 2.23
C VAL A 142 -18.21 17.26 1.19
N THR A 143 -17.89 17.45 -0.08
CA THR A 143 -18.48 16.68 -1.19
C THR A 143 -17.39 15.82 -1.83
N THR A 144 -17.69 14.54 -2.03
CA THR A 144 -16.77 13.58 -2.65
C THR A 144 -17.30 13.08 -3.98
N ASP A 145 -16.41 12.76 -4.91
CA ASP A 145 -16.74 12.02 -6.12
C ASP A 145 -16.95 10.52 -5.82
N GLY A 146 -17.33 9.75 -6.84
CA GLY A 146 -17.47 8.29 -6.74
C GLY A 146 -16.16 7.54 -6.44
N ASN A 147 -15.02 8.24 -6.47
CA ASN A 147 -13.69 7.72 -6.16
C ASN A 147 -13.20 8.17 -4.76
N GLY A 148 -14.06 8.82 -3.97
CA GLY A 148 -13.73 9.29 -2.61
C GLY A 148 -12.80 10.50 -2.57
N LYS A 149 -12.65 11.23 -3.67
CA LYS A 149 -11.88 12.49 -3.75
C LYS A 149 -12.80 13.69 -3.49
N LEU A 150 -12.28 14.71 -2.81
CA LEU A 150 -12.95 15.99 -2.62
C LEU A 150 -13.19 16.69 -3.97
N THR A 151 -14.43 17.10 -4.23
CA THR A 151 -14.81 17.79 -5.49
C THR A 151 -14.95 19.29 -5.31
N ASN A 152 -15.17 19.74 -4.09
CA ASN A 152 -15.31 21.15 -3.76
C ASN A 152 -13.93 21.79 -3.52
N THR A 153 -13.09 21.87 -4.56
CA THR A 153 -11.76 22.46 -4.48
C THR A 153 -11.78 23.89 -5.05
N GLN A 154 -11.63 24.89 -4.20
CA GLN A 154 -11.44 26.28 -4.60
C GLN A 154 -10.23 26.88 -3.89
N PHE A 155 -9.63 27.92 -4.44
CA PHE A 155 -8.56 28.64 -3.79
C PHE A 155 -8.86 30.14 -3.79
N THR A 156 -9.38 30.62 -2.66
CA THR A 156 -9.68 32.03 -2.44
C THR A 156 -9.16 32.42 -1.05
N PRO A 157 -7.90 32.92 -0.97
CA PRO A 157 -7.26 33.25 0.31
C PRO A 157 -7.86 34.48 1.02
N GLY A 158 -8.80 35.19 0.38
CA GLY A 158 -9.51 36.33 0.95
C GLY A 158 -8.68 37.62 1.01
N THR A 159 -9.29 38.66 1.56
CA THR A 159 -8.69 39.99 1.77
C THR A 159 -8.36 40.23 3.25
N PRO A 160 -7.72 41.35 3.65
CA PRO A 160 -7.45 41.63 5.05
C PRO A 160 -8.74 41.64 5.88
N GLY A 161 -8.70 41.03 7.06
CA GLY A 161 -9.83 41.00 7.99
C GLY A 161 -10.99 40.07 7.63
N GLN A 162 -10.92 39.31 6.52
CA GLN A 162 -11.93 38.31 6.17
C GLN A 162 -11.74 36.99 6.93
N ASP A 163 -12.84 36.25 7.09
CA ASP A 163 -12.82 34.90 7.64
C ASP A 163 -12.51 33.89 6.53
N VAL A 164 -11.58 32.99 6.79
CA VAL A 164 -11.09 31.99 5.84
C VAL A 164 -11.25 30.59 6.44
N LEU A 165 -11.72 29.66 5.61
CA LEU A 165 -11.75 28.23 5.88
C LEU A 165 -10.76 27.56 4.93
N VAL A 166 -9.83 26.79 5.50
CA VAL A 166 -8.91 25.93 4.77
C VAL A 166 -9.26 24.49 5.10
N GLN A 167 -9.61 23.73 4.07
CA GLN A 167 -9.78 22.28 4.15
C GLN A 167 -8.72 21.64 3.26
N VAL A 168 -8.02 20.65 3.79
CA VAL A 168 -7.10 19.82 3.00
C VAL A 168 -7.53 18.39 3.17
N ALA A 169 -7.83 17.75 2.05
CA ALA A 169 -8.32 16.40 1.98
C ALA A 169 -7.33 15.52 1.23
N TRP A 170 -7.12 14.30 1.73
CA TRP A 170 -6.31 13.29 1.08
C TRP A 170 -7.00 11.93 1.16
N ASN A 171 -7.17 11.29 0.00
CA ASN A 171 -7.71 9.94 -0.07
C ASN A 171 -6.60 8.92 0.19
N ARG A 172 -6.64 8.30 1.36
CA ARG A 172 -5.64 7.35 1.86
C ARG A 172 -6.03 5.92 1.48
N PRO A 173 -5.23 5.19 0.70
CA PRO A 173 -5.39 3.75 0.55
C PRO A 173 -4.96 3.02 1.83
N TYR A 174 -5.66 1.95 2.20
CA TYR A 174 -5.22 1.11 3.32
C TYR A 174 -3.98 0.32 2.94
N ILE A 175 -2.99 0.27 3.82
CA ILE A 175 -1.75 -0.47 3.58
C ILE A 175 -2.04 -1.98 3.63
N ILE A 176 -2.91 -2.36 4.56
CA ILE A 176 -3.37 -3.73 4.73
C ILE A 176 -4.70 -3.94 3.98
N PRO A 177 -4.73 -4.63 2.83
CA PRO A 177 -5.92 -4.69 1.98
C PRO A 177 -7.12 -5.38 2.64
N TRP A 178 -6.88 -6.37 3.50
CA TRP A 178 -7.97 -7.07 4.21
C TRP A 178 -8.62 -6.19 5.28
N VAL A 179 -7.89 -5.23 5.88
CA VAL A 179 -8.49 -4.21 6.76
C VAL A 179 -9.32 -3.25 5.92
N GLY A 180 -8.79 -2.81 4.78
CA GLY A 180 -9.51 -1.91 3.88
C GLY A 180 -10.85 -2.46 3.42
N ASN A 181 -10.92 -3.72 3.02
CA ASN A 181 -12.18 -4.36 2.59
C ASN A 181 -13.21 -4.54 3.72
N ILE A 182 -12.78 -4.59 4.98
CA ILE A 182 -13.68 -4.67 6.15
C ILE A 182 -14.21 -3.28 6.52
N VAL A 183 -13.38 -2.25 6.38
CA VAL A 183 -13.67 -0.90 6.89
C VAL A 183 -14.29 0.02 5.84
N SER A 184 -13.93 -0.11 4.55
CA SER A 184 -14.49 0.72 3.49
C SER A 184 -14.80 -0.07 2.21
N SER A 185 -15.90 0.28 1.57
CA SER A 185 -16.34 -0.33 0.30
C SER A 185 -15.48 0.09 -0.90
N SER A 186 -14.71 1.18 -0.77
CA SER A 186 -13.84 1.74 -1.80
C SER A 186 -12.37 1.35 -1.66
N GLY A 187 -11.99 0.65 -0.57
CA GLY A 187 -10.59 0.30 -0.28
C GLY A 187 -9.71 1.49 0.09
N SER A 188 -10.30 2.67 0.26
CA SER A 188 -9.64 3.91 0.67
C SER A 188 -10.50 4.69 1.67
N SER A 189 -9.89 5.61 2.40
CA SER A 189 -10.56 6.50 3.35
C SER A 189 -10.13 7.94 3.15
N LEU A 190 -11.09 8.86 3.12
CA LEU A 190 -10.81 10.28 2.98
C LEU A 190 -10.46 10.87 4.34
N MET A 191 -9.23 11.37 4.47
CA MET A 191 -8.77 12.13 5.62
C MET A 191 -8.87 13.62 5.30
N ILE A 192 -9.39 14.40 6.24
CA ILE A 192 -9.59 15.83 6.05
C ILE A 192 -9.07 16.56 7.29
N SER A 193 -8.21 17.54 7.06
CA SER A 193 -7.90 18.60 8.02
C SER A 193 -8.74 19.83 7.67
N THR A 194 -9.40 20.41 8.66
CA THR A 194 -10.18 21.64 8.49
C THR A 194 -9.80 22.64 9.56
N ILE A 195 -9.42 23.85 9.13
CA ILE A 195 -9.06 24.95 10.01
C ILE A 195 -9.77 26.23 9.54
N ALA A 196 -10.32 26.97 10.48
CA ALA A 196 -10.98 28.25 10.24
C ALA A 196 -10.26 29.36 11.01
N PHE A 197 -10.05 30.50 10.37
CA PHE A 197 -9.38 31.64 10.99
C PHE A 197 -9.75 32.95 10.31
N ARG A 198 -9.43 34.08 10.95
CA ARG A 198 -9.53 35.41 10.35
C ARG A 198 -8.15 35.87 9.86
N ASN A 199 -8.09 36.44 8.67
CA ASN A 199 -6.86 37.05 8.15
C ASN A 199 -6.48 38.30 8.95
N GLU A 200 -5.19 38.50 9.13
CA GLU A 200 -4.63 39.70 9.75
C GLU A 200 -4.87 40.93 8.86
N LEU A 201 -4.74 42.12 9.47
CA LEU A 201 -4.71 43.38 8.73
C LEU A 201 -3.28 43.58 8.20
N TYR A 202 -2.99 42.96 7.05
CA TYR A 202 -1.72 43.13 6.37
C TYR A 202 -1.72 44.47 5.59
N GLN A 203 -0.63 45.24 5.73
CA GLN A 203 -0.37 46.49 5.01
C GLN A 203 0.72 46.28 3.96
#